data_AF-A0A7S2BM55-F1
#
_entry.id   AF-A0A7S2BM55-F1
#
_cell.length_a   1.000
_cell.length_b   1.000
_cell.length_c   1.000
_cell.angle_alpha   90.00
_cell.angle_beta   90.00
_cell.angle_gamma   90.00
#
_symmetry.space_group_name_H-M   'P 1'
#
loop_
_entity.id
_entity.type
_entity.pdbx_description
1 polymer ?
#
loop_
_entity_poly.entity_id
_entity_poly.type
_entity_poly.pdbx_seq_one_letter_code
_entity_poly.pdbx_strand_id
1 'polypeptide(L)'
;GHTEPPPIRSLLSNTDGYVTLSFQSQRSIDALGNVWSALRRELTEDVCRDIKGMILTLDSMAAVFDVRADQMASIEAAIEASDTIAICDELPPLQIRDARGGKGGKGGKGGKR
;
A
#
# COMPACT_ATOMS: atom_id res chain seq x y z
N GLY A 1 -12.47 35.38 6.93
CA GLY A 1 -11.64 34.32 7.54
C GLY A 1 -11.17 33.42 6.43
N HIS A 2 -9.86 33.25 6.29
CA HIS A 2 -9.28 32.35 5.28
C HIS A 2 -9.56 30.91 5.70
N THR A 3 -10.54 30.27 5.07
CA THR A 3 -10.65 28.81 5.10
C THR A 3 -10.15 28.33 3.75
N GLU A 4 -8.84 28.12 3.65
CA GLU A 4 -8.31 27.23 2.63
C GLU A 4 -8.89 25.83 2.91
N PRO A 5 -9.31 25.08 1.87
CA PRO A 5 -9.79 23.72 2.06
C PRO A 5 -8.69 22.90 2.75
N PRO A 6 -9.05 22.02 3.71
CA PRO A 6 -8.07 21.22 4.43
C PRO A 6 -7.24 20.39 3.44
N PRO A 7 -5.92 20.29 3.64
CA PRO A 7 -5.05 19.53 2.75
C PRO A 7 -5.46 18.04 2.76
N ILE A 8 -5.43 17.40 1.60
CA ILE A 8 -5.64 15.95 1.46
C ILE A 8 -4.47 15.24 2.16
N ARG A 9 -4.77 14.30 3.05
CA ARG A 9 -3.77 13.53 3.81
C ARG A 9 -4.04 12.04 3.70
N SER A 10 -2.97 11.26 3.60
CA SER A 10 -3.04 9.80 3.63
C SER A 10 -3.52 9.33 5.00
N LEU A 11 -4.35 8.28 5.03
CA LEU A 11 -4.78 7.62 6.25
C LEU A 11 -3.66 6.76 6.85
N LEU A 12 -2.84 6.10 6.02
CA LEU A 12 -1.77 5.21 6.49
C LEU A 12 -0.61 5.95 7.15
N SER A 13 -0.19 7.07 6.57
CA SER A 13 1.05 7.76 6.98
C SER A 13 0.83 9.17 7.51
N ASN A 14 -0.40 9.70 7.47
CA ASN A 14 -0.72 11.09 7.78
C ASN A 14 0.13 12.09 6.96
N THR A 15 0.46 11.70 5.72
CA THR A 15 1.29 12.50 4.81
C THR A 15 0.41 13.35 3.93
N ASP A 16 0.66 14.66 3.91
CA ASP A 16 -0.02 15.62 3.04
C ASP A 16 0.28 15.32 1.56
N GLY A 17 -0.74 15.45 0.71
CA GLY A 17 -0.62 15.20 -0.74
C GLY A 17 -0.59 13.73 -1.14
N TYR A 18 -0.90 12.83 -0.21
CA TYR A 18 -1.08 11.40 -0.47
C TYR A 18 -2.51 10.96 -0.17
N VAL A 19 -2.97 9.94 -0.88
CA VAL A 19 -4.25 9.26 -0.66
C VAL A 19 -3.97 7.78 -0.40
N THR A 20 -4.73 7.20 0.52
CA THR A 20 -4.66 5.76 0.79
C THR A 20 -5.65 5.03 -0.12
N LEU A 21 -5.14 4.03 -0.84
CA LEU A 21 -5.95 3.13 -1.64
C LEU A 21 -5.95 1.74 -1.02
N SER A 22 -6.98 0.99 -1.35
CA SER A 22 -7.12 -0.43 -1.05
C SER A 22 -7.20 -1.23 -2.35
N PHE A 23 -6.48 -2.34 -2.41
CA PHE A 23 -6.58 -3.35 -3.44
C PHE A 23 -7.26 -4.58 -2.85
N GLN A 24 -8.34 -5.04 -3.47
CA GLN A 24 -9.09 -6.20 -3.06
C GLN A 24 -8.82 -7.37 -4.00
N SER A 25 -8.46 -8.51 -3.43
CA SER A 25 -8.23 -9.75 -4.16
C SER A 25 -9.39 -10.71 -3.93
N GLN A 26 -9.75 -11.47 -4.97
CA GLN A 26 -10.72 -12.57 -4.85
C GLN A 26 -10.13 -13.81 -4.18
N ARG A 27 -8.80 -13.86 -4.02
CA ARG A 27 -8.06 -14.96 -3.39
C ARG A 27 -7.15 -14.44 -2.29
N SER A 28 -6.81 -15.28 -1.32
CA SER A 28 -5.85 -14.95 -0.29
C SER A 28 -4.51 -14.53 -0.89
N ILE A 29 -3.95 -13.45 -0.35
CA ILE A 29 -2.69 -12.86 -0.75
C ILE A 29 -1.61 -13.40 0.17
N ASP A 30 -0.86 -14.38 -0.31
CA ASP A 30 0.22 -14.99 0.48
C ASP A 30 1.48 -14.11 0.56
N ALA A 31 1.63 -13.20 -0.40
CA ALA A 31 2.80 -12.33 -0.49
C ALA A 31 2.49 -10.98 -1.17
N LEU A 32 3.14 -9.92 -0.69
CA LEU A 32 3.06 -8.58 -1.30
C LEU A 32 3.48 -8.55 -2.78
N GLY A 33 4.36 -9.46 -3.22
CA GLY A 33 4.76 -9.56 -4.63
C GLY A 33 3.59 -9.83 -5.58
N ASN A 34 2.57 -10.55 -5.12
CA ASN A 34 1.35 -10.80 -5.90
C ASN A 34 0.55 -9.52 -6.09
N VAL A 35 0.44 -8.71 -5.03
CA VAL A 35 -0.20 -7.39 -5.09
C VAL A 35 0.53 -6.49 -6.07
N TRP A 36 1.86 -6.40 -5.97
CA TRP A 36 2.67 -5.61 -6.90
C TRP A 36 2.53 -6.05 -8.37
N SER A 37 2.32 -7.34 -8.61
CA SER A 37 2.10 -7.86 -9.96
C SER A 37 0.71 -7.50 -10.48
N ALA A 38 -0.31 -7.53 -9.61
CA ALA A 38 -1.67 -7.10 -9.95
C ALA A 38 -1.73 -5.59 -10.22
N LEU A 39 -1.16 -4.76 -9.33
CA LEU A 39 -1.19 -3.31 -9.48
C LEU A 39 -0.53 -2.83 -10.78
N ARG A 40 0.55 -3.47 -11.25
CA ARG A 40 1.15 -3.14 -12.55
C ARG A 40 0.28 -3.44 -13.78
N ARG A 41 -0.79 -4.22 -13.59
CA ARG A 41 -1.75 -4.54 -14.66
C ARG A 41 -2.94 -3.59 -14.66
N GLU A 42 -3.33 -3.11 -13.48
CA GLU A 42 -4.49 -2.25 -13.28
C GLU A 42 -4.13 -0.75 -13.30
N LEU A 43 -2.92 -0.40 -12.85
CA LEU A 43 -2.43 0.97 -12.74
C LEU A 43 -1.33 1.26 -13.75
N THR A 44 -1.15 2.55 -14.07
CA THR A 44 -0.03 3.01 -14.89
C THR A 44 1.30 2.84 -14.16
N GLU A 45 2.40 2.81 -14.92
CA GLU A 45 3.75 2.68 -14.36
C GLU A 45 4.09 3.83 -13.39
N ASP A 46 3.66 5.05 -13.72
CA ASP A 46 3.88 6.24 -12.89
C ASP A 46 3.22 6.09 -11.51
N VAL A 47 1.94 5.68 -11.48
CA VAL A 47 1.22 5.46 -10.22
C VAL A 47 1.90 4.35 -9.43
N CYS A 48 2.26 3.25 -10.09
CA CYS A 48 2.94 2.13 -9.46
C CYS A 48 4.27 2.53 -8.81
N ARG A 49 5.02 3.45 -9.43
CA ARG A 49 6.31 3.91 -8.92
C ARG A 49 6.18 4.74 -7.66
N ASP A 50 5.07 5.47 -7.50
CA ASP A 50 4.81 6.34 -6.36
C ASP A 50 4.13 5.65 -5.18
N ILE A 51 3.79 4.36 -5.31
CA ILE A 51 3.23 3.54 -4.24
C ILE A 51 4.20 3.45 -3.05
N LYS A 52 3.69 3.75 -1.86
CA LYS A 52 4.42 3.67 -0.59
C LYS A 52 3.61 2.93 0.48
N GLY A 53 4.31 2.43 1.49
CA GLY A 53 3.68 1.92 2.70
C GLY A 53 2.74 0.73 2.50
N MET A 54 2.94 -0.09 1.45
CA MET A 54 2.05 -1.21 1.17
C MET A 54 2.05 -2.25 2.29
N ILE A 55 0.86 -2.50 2.85
CA ILE A 55 0.60 -3.41 3.96
C ILE A 55 -0.62 -4.29 3.62
N LEU A 56 -0.56 -5.57 3.97
CA LEU A 56 -1.69 -6.48 3.81
C LEU A 56 -2.69 -6.29 4.94
N THR A 57 -3.96 -6.49 4.64
CA THR A 57 -5.00 -6.60 5.67
C THR A 57 -4.86 -7.90 6.45
N LEU A 58 -5.34 -7.90 7.69
CA LEU A 58 -5.21 -9.02 8.63
C LEU A 58 -5.81 -10.32 8.10
N ASP A 59 -6.87 -10.22 7.29
CA ASP A 59 -7.53 -11.33 6.60
C ASP A 59 -6.78 -11.82 5.36
N SER A 60 -5.68 -11.16 4.97
CA SER A 60 -4.90 -11.43 3.75
C SER A 60 -5.73 -11.34 2.46
N MET A 61 -6.88 -10.67 2.45
CA MET A 61 -7.73 -10.57 1.25
C MET A 61 -7.53 -9.25 0.51
N ALA A 62 -6.89 -8.27 1.15
CA ALA A 62 -6.64 -6.97 0.58
C ALA A 62 -5.26 -6.42 0.96
N ALA A 63 -4.87 -5.36 0.29
CA ALA A 63 -3.66 -4.60 0.58
C ALA A 63 -3.98 -3.12 0.55
N VAL A 64 -3.47 -2.37 1.52
CA VAL A 64 -3.59 -0.91 1.56
C VAL A 64 -2.23 -0.27 1.28
N PHE A 65 -2.22 0.85 0.57
CA PHE A 65 -1.01 1.57 0.21
C PHE A 65 -1.29 3.04 -0.07
N ASP A 66 -0.25 3.87 0.01
CA ASP A 66 -0.32 5.29 -0.27
C ASP A 66 0.17 5.61 -1.68
N VAL A 67 -0.52 6.51 -2.37
CA VAL A 67 -0.12 7.09 -3.65
C VAL A 67 -0.30 8.60 -3.63
N ARG A 68 0.34 9.30 -4.56
CA ARG A 68 0.22 10.76 -4.61
C ARG A 68 -1.17 11.18 -5.10
N ALA A 69 -1.73 12.20 -4.46
CA ALA A 69 -3.05 12.74 -4.78
C ALA A 69 -3.10 13.50 -6.13
N ASP A 70 -1.96 13.81 -6.73
CA ASP A 70 -1.90 14.41 -8.07
C ASP A 70 -2.23 13.41 -9.19
N GLN A 71 -2.20 12.11 -8.90
CA GLN A 71 -2.53 11.04 -9.84
C GLN A 71 -3.97 10.54 -9.67
N MET A 72 -4.83 11.27 -8.96
CA MET A 72 -6.23 10.91 -8.72
C MET A 72 -6.99 10.59 -10.01
N ALA A 73 -6.80 11.36 -11.08
CA ALA A 73 -7.46 11.10 -12.36
C ALA A 73 -7.09 9.72 -12.96
N SER A 74 -5.83 9.29 -12.82
CA SER A 74 -5.40 7.97 -13.27
C SER A 74 -5.91 6.84 -12.37
N ILE A 75 -6.01 7.11 -11.07
CA ILE A 75 -6.54 6.18 -10.07
C ILE A 75 -8.04 5.97 -10.32
N GLU A 76 -8.81 7.04 -10.49
CA GLU A 76 -10.25 6.99 -10.78
C GLU A 76 -10.53 6.20 -12.06
N ALA A 77 -9.77 6.44 -13.14
CA ALA A 77 -9.89 5.65 -14.37
C ALA A 77 -9.59 4.15 -14.16
N ALA A 78 -8.64 3.81 -13.29
CA ALA A 78 -8.35 2.42 -12.96
C ALA A 78 -9.46 1.76 -12.11
N ILE A 79 -10.06 2.51 -11.18
CA ILE A 79 -11.22 2.06 -10.40
C ILE A 79 -12.42 1.81 -11.32
N GLU A 80 -12.68 2.70 -12.28
CA GLU A 80 -13.75 2.49 -13.27
C GLU A 80 -13.48 1.31 -14.21
N ALA A 81 -12.21 1.04 -14.51
CA ALA A 81 -11.83 -0.11 -15.33
C ALA A 81 -11.88 -1.44 -14.57
N SER A 82 -11.71 -1.40 -13.24
CA SER A 82 -11.51 -2.58 -12.40
C SER A 82 -12.00 -2.36 -10.98
N ASP A 83 -12.98 -3.17 -10.57
CA ASP A 83 -13.50 -3.18 -9.19
C ASP A 83 -12.52 -3.76 -8.15
N THR A 84 -11.24 -3.97 -8.52
CA THR A 84 -10.21 -4.49 -7.62
C THR A 84 -9.50 -3.41 -6.83
N ILE A 85 -9.61 -2.15 -7.21
CA ILE A 85 -9.00 -1.01 -6.51
C ILE A 85 -10.12 -0.09 -6.02
N ALA A 86 -9.98 0.44 -4.81
CA ALA A 86 -10.89 1.40 -4.24
C ALA A 86 -10.15 2.42 -3.36
N ILE A 87 -10.69 3.64 -3.27
CA ILE A 87 -10.23 4.64 -2.31
C ILE A 87 -10.55 4.14 -0.91
N CYS A 88 -9.55 4.17 -0.02
CA CYS A 88 -9.71 3.71 1.34
C CYS A 88 -10.20 4.87 2.21
N ASP A 89 -11.46 4.82 2.64
CA ASP A 89 -12.03 5.83 3.55
C ASP A 89 -11.72 5.53 5.04
N GLU A 90 -11.59 4.25 5.38
CA GLU A 90 -11.26 3.77 6.72
C GLU A 90 -10.22 2.67 6.65
N LEU A 91 -9.21 2.72 7.53
CA LEU A 91 -8.16 1.71 7.56
C LEU A 91 -8.71 0.38 8.10
N PRO A 92 -8.74 -0.69 7.29
CA PRO A 92 -9.10 -2.02 7.78
C PRO A 92 -8.05 -2.54 8.78
N PRO A 93 -8.36 -3.61 9.54
CA PRO A 93 -7.37 -4.26 10.40
C PRO A 93 -6.17 -4.69 9.56
N LEU A 94 -5.01 -4.12 9.84
CA LEU A 94 -3.79 -4.39 9.07
C LEU A 94 -2.97 -5.49 9.73
N GLN A 95 -2.31 -6.31 8.92
CA GLN A 95 -1.27 -7.17 9.44
C GLN A 95 -0.23 -6.28 10.13
N ILE A 96 0.06 -6.61 11.38
CA ILE A 96 1.19 -6.00 12.09
C ILE A 96 2.43 -6.51 11.38
N ARG A 97 2.88 -5.73 10.41
CA ARG A 97 4.18 -5.91 9.81
C ARG A 97 5.16 -5.47 10.90
N ASP A 98 5.72 -6.44 11.62
CA ASP A 98 6.67 -6.20 12.71
C ASP A 98 7.76 -5.23 12.22
N ALA A 99 7.60 -3.95 12.52
CA ALA A 99 8.56 -2.91 12.19
C ALA A 99 9.75 -2.92 13.18
N ARG A 100 10.07 -4.10 13.77
CA ARG A 100 11.11 -4.28 14.78
C ARG A 100 11.93 -5.55 14.50
N GLY A 101 12.93 -5.41 13.62
CA GLY A 101 13.86 -6.51 13.33
C GLY A 101 15.26 -6.13 12.87
N GLY A 102 15.65 -4.86 12.89
CA GLY A 102 17.06 -4.48 12.81
C GLY A 102 17.76 -4.78 14.13
N LYS A 103 18.24 -6.01 14.34
CA LYS A 103 19.19 -6.33 15.41
C LYS A 103 20.16 -7.40 14.95
N GLY A 104 21.38 -6.98 14.62
CA GLY A 104 22.51 -7.88 14.46
C GLY A 104 22.78 -8.68 15.74
N GLY A 105 23.37 -9.86 15.57
CA GLY A 105 23.89 -10.65 16.69
C GLY A 105 24.32 -12.06 16.32
N LYS A 106 25.65 -12.28 16.35
CA LYS A 106 26.38 -13.55 16.47
C LYS A 106 26.23 -14.53 15.30
N GLY A 107 27.28 -14.84 14.53
CA GLY A 107 28.59 -15.28 15.02
C GLY A 107 28.51 -16.76 15.40
N GLY A 108 29.00 -17.64 14.51
CA GLY A 108 29.31 -19.02 14.85
C GLY A 108 28.87 -20.07 13.84
N LYS A 109 29.73 -20.36 12.86
CA LYS A 109 30.21 -21.74 12.69
C LYS A 109 31.51 -21.75 11.89
N GLY A 110 32.62 -21.73 12.64
CA GLY A 110 33.84 -22.33 12.14
C GLY A 110 33.59 -23.82 11.92
N GLY A 111 33.69 -24.26 10.67
CA GLY A 111 33.88 -25.66 10.34
C GLY A 111 35.38 -25.93 10.24
N LYS A 112 36.01 -26.34 11.35
CA LYS A 112 37.22 -27.15 11.27
C LYS A 112 36.77 -28.58 10.97
N ARG A 113 37.17 -29.12 9.83
CA ARG A 113 37.79 -30.44 9.64
C ARG A 113 38.13 -30.63 8.18
#